data_AF-A0A6L7LEI4-F1
#
_entry.id   AF-A0A6L7LEI4-F1
#
_cell.length_a   1.000
_cell.length_b   1.000
_cell.length_c   1.000
_cell.angle_alpha   90.00
_cell.angle_beta   90.00
_cell.angle_gamma   90.00
#
_symmetry.space_group_name_H-M   'P 1'
#
loop_
_entity.id
_entity.type
_entity.pdbx_description
1 polymer ?
#
loop_
_entity_poly.entity_id
_entity_poly.type
_entity_poly.pdbx_seq_one_letter_code
_entity_poly.pdbx_strand_id
1 'polypeptide(L)'
;MEIAELTFEVKTASEDRGGSFQFNHIRLDRGYDYLICLGVRPEEIVFNGWRKGEVSEGIAGTLVRMAEGQSVTHKLTKRPDDMRSIEDLPGWIRNIETLSI
;
A
#
# COMPACT_ATOMS: atom_id res chain seq x y z
N MET A 1 2.63 -0.72 -12.25
CA MET A 1 1.69 -1.76 -12.75
C MET A 1 0.49 -1.03 -13.32
N GLU A 2 -0.16 -1.56 -14.36
CA GLU A 2 -1.33 -0.92 -14.97
C GLU A 2 -2.48 -1.92 -15.07
N ILE A 3 -3.68 -1.53 -14.63
CA ILE A 3 -4.92 -2.30 -14.79
C ILE A 3 -6.01 -1.30 -15.18
N ALA A 4 -6.78 -1.61 -16.23
CA ALA A 4 -7.91 -0.80 -16.66
C ALA A 4 -7.55 0.69 -16.81
N GLU A 5 -6.41 0.98 -17.46
CA GLU A 5 -5.86 2.32 -17.69
C GLU A 5 -5.49 3.10 -16.41
N LEU A 6 -5.49 2.44 -15.25
CA LEU A 6 -5.05 3.00 -13.98
C LEU A 6 -3.68 2.42 -13.62
N THR A 7 -2.78 3.30 -13.17
CA THR A 7 -1.43 2.95 -12.80
C THR A 7 -1.26 2.86 -11.28
N PHE A 8 -0.57 1.81 -10.82
CA PHE A 8 -0.43 1.47 -9.42
C PHE A 8 1.05 1.37 -9.01
N GLU A 9 1.39 2.00 -7.90
CA GLU A 9 2.55 1.66 -7.07
C GLU A 9 2.08 0.72 -5.96
N VAL A 10 2.73 -0.45 -5.84
CA VAL A 10 2.41 -1.44 -4.81
C VAL A 10 3.58 -1.54 -3.85
N LYS A 11 3.30 -1.49 -2.54
CA LYS A 11 4.28 -1.69 -1.47
C LYS A 11 3.84 -2.82 -0.57
N THR A 12 4.75 -3.71 -0.26
CA THR A 12 4.55 -4.79 0.69
C THR A 12 5.44 -4.55 1.91
N ALA A 13 4.96 -4.90 3.09
CA ALA A 13 5.76 -4.88 4.31
C ALA A 13 5.33 -6.02 5.23
N SER A 14 6.28 -6.64 5.93
CA SER A 14 6.00 -7.54 7.04
C SER A 14 5.87 -6.75 8.34
N GLU A 15 5.06 -7.24 9.28
CA GLU A 15 4.97 -6.65 10.62
C GLU A 15 6.36 -6.66 11.30
N ASP A 16 6.82 -5.49 11.75
CA ASP A 16 8.06 -5.37 12.49
C ASP A 16 7.89 -5.74 13.97
N ARG A 17 9.00 -5.80 14.72
CA ARG A 17 8.97 -6.12 16.16
C ARG A 17 8.17 -5.12 17.00
N GLY A 18 7.88 -3.93 16.46
CA GLY A 18 7.08 -2.89 17.10
C GLY A 18 5.59 -2.95 16.74
N GLY A 19 5.16 -3.98 16.00
CA GLY A 19 3.76 -4.15 15.59
C GLY A 19 3.35 -3.16 14.50
N SER A 20 4.29 -2.74 13.64
CA SER A 20 4.03 -1.79 12.56
C SER A 20 4.54 -2.28 11.21
N PHE A 21 3.92 -1.79 10.15
CA PHE A 21 4.36 -1.97 8.77
C PHE A 21 5.11 -0.73 8.29
N GLN A 22 6.26 -0.93 7.65
CA GLN A 22 7.06 0.16 7.09
C GLN A 22 7.08 0.06 5.55
N PHE A 23 6.20 0.81 4.90
CA PHE A 23 6.10 0.87 3.44
C PHE A 23 7.14 1.87 2.92
N ASN A 24 8.31 1.35 2.55
CA ASN A 24 9.45 2.15 2.14
C ASN A 24 9.45 2.51 0.65
N HIS A 25 10.26 3.51 0.31
CA HIS A 25 10.55 3.92 -1.05
C HIS A 25 9.33 4.36 -1.86
N ILE A 26 8.35 4.99 -1.22
CA ILE A 26 7.20 5.63 -1.89
C ILE A 26 7.72 6.86 -2.65
N ARG A 27 7.39 6.96 -3.93
CA ARG A 27 7.95 7.96 -4.84
C ARG A 27 6.87 8.85 -5.45
N LEU A 28 6.61 9.99 -4.82
CA LEU A 28 5.62 10.96 -5.31
C LEU A 28 6.00 11.57 -6.68
N ASP A 29 7.25 11.41 -7.13
CA ASP A 29 7.72 11.85 -8.44
C ASP A 29 7.42 10.85 -9.57
N ARG A 30 6.98 9.62 -9.26
CA ARG A 30 6.61 8.62 -10.27
C ARG A 30 5.18 8.82 -10.78
N GLY A 31 4.95 8.53 -12.05
CA GLY A 31 3.61 8.53 -12.66
C GLY A 31 2.82 7.28 -12.26
N TYR A 32 2.16 7.33 -11.10
CA TYR A 32 1.12 6.37 -10.71
C TYR A 32 -0.12 7.12 -10.25
N ASP A 33 -1.29 6.50 -10.40
CA ASP A 33 -2.58 7.04 -9.97
C ASP A 33 -2.89 6.62 -8.53
N TYR A 34 -2.55 5.39 -8.15
CA TYR A 34 -2.85 4.83 -6.83
C TYR A 34 -1.64 4.17 -6.16
N LEU A 35 -1.57 4.30 -4.83
CA LEU A 35 -0.67 3.53 -3.97
C LEU A 35 -1.48 2.43 -3.28
N ILE A 36 -1.02 1.19 -3.39
CA ILE A 36 -1.55 0.05 -2.64
C ILE A 36 -0.48 -0.42 -1.65
N CYS A 37 -0.86 -0.55 -0.39
CA CYS A 37 -0.01 -1.05 0.68
C CYS A 37 -0.56 -2.37 1.20
N LEU A 38 0.26 -3.43 1.19
CA LEU A 38 -0.07 -4.77 1.67
C LEU A 38 0.82 -5.13 2.86
N GLY A 39 0.23 -5.18 4.05
CA GLY A 39 0.86 -5.65 5.28
C GLY A 39 0.68 -7.16 5.42
N VAL A 40 1.76 -7.88 5.72
CA VAL A 40 1.74 -9.33 5.95
C VAL A 40 2.20 -9.64 7.37
N ARG A 41 1.41 -10.41 8.11
CA ARG A 41 1.76 -10.97 9.41
C ARG A 41 1.31 -12.43 9.47
N PRO A 42 1.76 -13.23 10.45
CA PRO A 42 1.68 -14.69 10.34
C PRO A 42 0.25 -15.24 10.14
N GLU A 43 -0.77 -14.59 10.70
CA GLU A 43 -2.16 -15.05 10.66
C GLU A 43 -3.07 -14.24 9.73
N GLU A 44 -2.61 -13.09 9.22
CA GLU A 44 -3.46 -12.22 8.41
C GLU A 44 -2.67 -11.39 7.39
N ILE A 45 -3.37 -11.03 6.32
CA ILE A 45 -2.94 -10.03 5.37
C ILE A 45 -3.87 -8.83 5.52
N VAL A 46 -3.28 -7.65 5.66
CA VAL A 46 -4.02 -6.39 5.74
C VAL A 46 -3.63 -5.48 4.58
N PHE A 47 -4.53 -4.61 4.15
CA PHE A 47 -4.29 -3.73 3.03
C PHE A 47 -4.93 -2.36 3.22
N ASN A 48 -4.43 -1.38 2.47
CA ASN A 48 -5.12 -0.12 2.17
C ASN A 48 -4.71 0.34 0.77
N GLY A 49 -5.53 1.20 0.17
CA GLY A 49 -5.23 1.85 -1.11
C GLY A 49 -5.66 3.31 -1.08
N TRP A 50 -4.89 4.16 -1.76
CA TRP A 50 -5.14 5.60 -1.83
C TRP A 50 -4.81 6.14 -3.21
N ARG A 51 -5.50 7.19 -3.63
CA ARG A 51 -5.06 8.03 -4.75
C ARG A 51 -3.74 8.69 -4.38
N LYS A 52 -2.88 8.90 -5.37
CA LYS A 52 -1.61 9.61 -5.17
C LYS A 52 -1.79 10.99 -4.50
N GLY A 53 -2.86 11.70 -4.85
CA GLY A 53 -3.23 12.97 -4.20
C GLY A 53 -3.46 12.83 -2.69
N GLU A 54 -4.22 11.82 -2.27
CA GLU A 54 -4.50 11.53 -0.86
C GLU A 54 -3.22 11.16 -0.08
N VAL A 55 -2.25 10.55 -0.75
CA VAL A 55 -0.93 10.27 -0.17
C VAL A 55 -0.14 11.57 0.04
N SER A 56 -0.15 12.48 -0.95
CA SER A 56 0.55 13.78 -0.84
C SER A 56 -0.13 14.77 0.12
N GLU A 57 -1.44 14.66 0.30
CA GLU A 57 -2.25 15.50 1.19
C GLU A 57 -2.24 15.00 2.65
N GLY A 58 -1.61 13.85 2.92
CA GLY A 58 -1.47 13.29 4.26
C GLY A 58 -2.67 12.47 4.74
N ILE A 59 -3.67 12.23 3.88
CA ILE A 59 -4.85 11.40 4.19
C ILE A 59 -4.44 9.94 4.42
N ALA A 60 -3.46 9.43 3.67
CA ALA A 60 -2.89 8.10 3.89
C ALA A 60 -2.10 7.98 5.22
N GLY A 61 -1.70 9.12 5.79
CA GLY A 61 -0.83 9.26 6.94
C GLY A 61 0.42 10.09 6.63
N THR A 62 1.22 10.33 7.66
CA THR A 62 2.45 11.14 7.54
C THR A 62 3.54 10.38 6.79
N LEU A 63 4.01 10.97 5.70
CA LEU A 63 5.20 10.51 4.98
C LEU A 63 6.48 11.00 5.66
N VAL A 64 7.39 10.08 5.95
CA VAL A 64 8.73 10.40 6.47
C VAL A 64 9.74 10.26 5.33
N ARG A 65 10.50 11.32 5.03
CA ARG A 65 11.56 11.27 4.02
C ARG A 65 12.64 10.28 4.47
N MET A 66 12.97 9.34 3.58
CA MET A 66 14.15 8.48 3.75
C MET A 66 15.39 9.27 3.30
N ALA A 67 16.50 9.14 4.04
CA ALA A 67 17.70 9.99 4.04
C ALA A 67 18.18 10.57 2.68
N GLU A 68 18.97 11.65 2.75
CA GLU A 68 19.40 12.44 1.60
C GLU A 68 20.28 11.70 0.59
N GLY A 69 19.82 11.65 -0.66
CA GLY A 69 20.47 11.15 -1.86
C GLY A 69 19.70 11.60 -3.12
N GLN A 70 20.15 11.22 -4.32
CA GLN A 70 19.61 11.73 -5.59
C GLN A 70 18.11 11.49 -5.83
N SER A 71 17.46 10.54 -5.14
CA SER A 71 16.02 10.29 -5.27
C SER A 71 15.25 10.62 -3.99
N VAL A 72 14.27 11.52 -4.07
CA VAL A 72 13.35 11.81 -2.97
C VAL A 72 12.42 10.60 -2.79
N THR A 73 12.64 9.84 -1.72
CA THR A 73 11.80 8.69 -1.37
C THR A 73 11.25 8.84 0.04
N HIS A 74 10.05 8.31 0.24
CA HIS A 74 9.31 8.42 1.50
C HIS A 74 9.01 7.05 2.09
N LYS A 75 8.77 7.04 3.39
CA LYS A 75 8.25 5.93 4.18
C LYS A 75 6.88 6.29 4.72
N LEU A 76 5.94 5.36 4.61
CA LEU A 76 4.66 5.39 5.31
C LEU A 76 4.64 4.27 6.35
N THR A 77 4.33 4.60 7.59
CA THR A 77 4.20 3.62 8.69
C THR A 77 2.74 3.45 9.05
N LYS A 78 2.26 2.20 9.17
CA LYS A 78 0.88 1.86 9.58
C LYS A 78 0.89 0.78 10.64
N ARG A 79 -0.09 0.81 11.56
CA ARG A 79 -0.40 -0.33 12.44
C ARG A 79 -1.46 -1.23 11.80
N PRO A 80 -1.58 -2.49 12.24
CA PRO A 80 -2.68 -3.36 11.80
C PRO A 80 -4.06 -2.72 11.93
N ASP A 81 -4.35 -2.07 13.06
CA ASP A 81 -5.64 -1.40 13.32
C ASP A 81 -5.96 -0.23 12.36
N ASP A 82 -4.94 0.29 11.66
CA ASP A 82 -5.13 1.34 10.66
C ASP A 82 -5.38 0.80 9.25
N MET A 83 -5.39 -0.53 9.08
CA MET A 83 -5.48 -1.22 7.79
C MET A 83 -6.71 -2.14 7.77
N ARG A 84 -7.18 -2.46 6.57
CA ARG A 84 -8.33 -3.35 6.37
C ARG A 84 -7.86 -4.80 6.24
N SER A 85 -8.64 -5.76 6.72
CA SER A 85 -8.33 -7.17 6.50
C SER A 85 -8.56 -7.52 5.04
N ILE A 86 -7.71 -8.36 4.44
CA ILE A 86 -7.96 -8.87 3.07
C ILE A 86 -9.29 -9.63 2.98
N GLU A 87 -9.79 -10.17 4.10
CA GLU A 87 -11.08 -10.83 4.20
C GLU A 87 -12.27 -9.88 4.00
N ASP A 88 -12.05 -8.57 4.10
CA ASP A 88 -13.06 -7.54 3.82
C ASP A 88 -13.29 -7.36 2.30
N LEU A 89 -12.44 -7.96 1.45
CA LEU A 89 -12.65 -7.90 0.00
C LEU A 89 -13.92 -8.66 -0.41
N PRO A 90 -14.67 -8.15 -1.42
CA PRO A 90 -15.81 -8.85 -1.97
C PRO A 90 -15.50 -10.29 -2.36
N GLY A 91 -16.43 -11.22 -2.09
CA GLY A 91 -16.22 -12.65 -2.34
C GLY A 91 -15.86 -13.01 -3.78
N TRP A 92 -16.28 -12.20 -4.77
CA TRP A 92 -15.91 -12.42 -6.18
C TRP A 92 -14.42 -12.20 -6.46
N ILE A 93 -13.71 -11.42 -5.63
CA ILE A 93 -12.25 -11.27 -5.72
C ILE A 93 -11.55 -12.51 -5.13
N ARG A 94 -12.15 -13.14 -4.13
CA ARG A 94 -11.58 -14.30 -3.42
C ARG A 94 -11.74 -15.61 -4.21
N ASN A 95 -12.71 -15.68 -5.12
CA ASN A 95 -12.98 -16.87 -5.93
C ASN A 95 -12.40 -16.73 -7.34
N ILE A 96 -11.18 -17.25 -7.53
CA ILE A 96 -10.48 -17.26 -8.83
C ILE A 96 -11.20 -18.14 -9.89
N GLU A 97 -12.09 -19.04 -9.47
CA GLU A 97 -12.84 -19.94 -10.37
C GLU A 97 -13.85 -19.21 -11.29
N THR A 98 -14.17 -17.94 -11.01
CA THR A 98 -15.11 -17.16 -11.83
C THR A 98 -14.46 -16.32 -12.93
N LEU A 99 -13.12 -16.30 -13.04
CA LEU A 99 -12.42 -15.60 -14.12
C LEU A 99 -12.29 -16.51 -15.35
N SER A 100 -13.42 -16.78 -16.01
CA SER A 100 -13.41 -17.24 -17.39
C SER A 100 -13.11 -16.04 -18.29
N ILE A 101 -11.84 -15.86 -18.64
CA ILE A 101 -11.39 -14.97 -19.71
C ILE A 101 -11.17 -15.82 -20.96
#